data_AF-A0A839Z6E2-F1
#
_entry.id   AF-A0A839Z6E2-F1
#
_cell.length_a   1.000
_cell.length_b   1.000
_cell.length_c   1.000
_cell.angle_alpha   90.00
_cell.angle_beta   90.00
_cell.angle_gamma   90.00
#
_symmetry.space_group_name_H-M   'P 1'
#
loop_
_entity.id
_entity.type
_entity.pdbx_description
1 polymer ?
#
loop_
_entity_poly.entity_id
_entity_poly.type
_entity_poly.pdbx_seq_one_letter_code
_entity_poly.pdbx_strand_id
1 'polypeptide(L)'
;MSKLKLGEVTPQRLKHLCDEVKEKRGPAVAVHVREVVLLVFRHAQGSRLDMSNPAESIRTSAIATFEPRERALSPSEVRAVLTALDHVAAAPTLRSAVKFVLLTGVCKSEFIDPTWKEIDFAAARWTIPAERMKTGKAHIVPLSDQALDIPTAFRTMFGVSRYLHPGR
;
A
#
# COMPACT_ATOMS: atom_id res chain seq x y z
N MET A 1 21.11 -20.27 -6.07
CA MET A 1 20.60 -20.57 -4.72
C MET A 1 20.33 -22.07 -4.66
N SER A 2 21.00 -22.80 -3.76
CA SER A 2 20.75 -24.23 -3.61
C SER A 2 19.35 -24.46 -3.02
N LYS A 3 18.63 -25.44 -3.57
CA LYS A 3 17.36 -25.90 -3.00
C LYS A 3 17.67 -26.59 -1.67
N LEU A 4 17.03 -26.16 -0.59
CA LEU A 4 17.20 -26.73 0.74
C LEU A 4 16.03 -27.61 1.10
N LYS A 5 16.32 -28.71 1.77
CA LYS A 5 15.29 -29.47 2.49
C LYS A 5 14.93 -28.71 3.77
N LEU A 6 13.71 -28.90 4.29
CA LEU A 6 13.27 -28.19 5.50
C LEU A 6 14.21 -28.42 6.70
N GLY A 7 14.72 -29.65 6.88
CA GLY A 7 15.65 -29.97 7.96
C GLY A 7 17.03 -29.29 7.88
N GLU A 8 17.39 -28.72 6.73
CA GLU A 8 18.65 -28.01 6.51
C GLU A 8 18.56 -26.50 6.83
N VAL A 9 17.36 -26.02 7.17
CA VAL A 9 17.13 -24.62 7.54
C VAL A 9 17.38 -24.45 9.03
N THR A 10 18.58 -24.02 9.38
CA THR A 10 18.98 -23.77 10.78
C THR A 10 18.76 -22.30 11.18
N PRO A 11 18.66 -22.00 12.49
CA PRO A 11 18.61 -20.61 12.97
C PRO A 11 19.79 -19.77 12.50
N GLN A 12 21.02 -20.30 12.49
CA GLN A 12 22.19 -19.54 12.04
C GLN A 12 22.06 -19.16 10.56
N ARG A 13 21.56 -20.09 9.73
CA ARG A 13 21.40 -19.84 8.31
C ARG A 13 20.28 -18.87 8.00
N LEU A 14 19.17 -18.96 8.74
CA LEU A 14 18.10 -17.99 8.66
C LEU A 14 18.58 -16.59 9.06
N LYS A 15 19.37 -16.48 10.14
CA LYS A 15 19.98 -15.22 10.57
C LYS A 15 20.88 -14.64 9.48
N HIS A 16 21.79 -15.44 8.91
CA HIS A 16 22.66 -15.01 7.81
C HIS A 16 21.84 -14.51 6.59
N LEU A 17 20.77 -15.22 6.24
CA LEU A 17 19.87 -14.77 5.17
C LEU A 17 19.20 -13.43 5.52
N CYS A 18 18.75 -13.25 6.77
CA CYS A 18 18.15 -11.99 7.20
C CYS A 18 19.17 -10.84 7.15
N ASP A 19 20.42 -11.07 7.55
CA ASP A 19 21.50 -10.09 7.50
C ASP A 19 21.82 -9.70 6.04
N GLU A 20 21.97 -10.68 5.14
CA GLU A 20 22.16 -10.42 3.70
C GLU A 20 20.99 -9.64 3.07
N VAL A 21 19.75 -10.01 3.42
CA VAL A 21 18.55 -9.32 2.90
C VAL A 21 18.47 -7.91 3.46
N LYS A 22 18.84 -7.71 4.74
CA LYS A 22 18.86 -6.41 5.38
C LYS A 22 19.82 -5.47 4.67
N GLU A 23 21.01 -5.94 4.31
CA GLU A 23 21.99 -5.17 3.54
C GLU A 23 21.51 -4.85 2.12
N LYS A 24 20.93 -5.84 1.41
CA LYS A 24 20.58 -5.69 -0.01
C LYS A 24 19.22 -4.99 -0.26
N ARG A 25 18.26 -5.16 0.64
CA ARG A 25 16.83 -4.78 0.44
C ARG A 25 16.24 -3.99 1.61
N GLY A 26 17.00 -3.83 2.69
CA GLY A 26 16.59 -3.06 3.86
C GLY A 26 15.96 -3.90 4.98
N PRO A 27 15.89 -3.32 6.19
CA PRO A 27 15.50 -4.03 7.41
C PRO A 27 14.06 -4.56 7.40
N ALA A 28 13.12 -3.83 6.81
CA ALA A 28 11.72 -4.26 6.75
C ALA A 28 11.54 -5.57 5.98
N VAL A 29 12.27 -5.71 4.87
CA VAL A 29 12.22 -6.91 4.04
C VAL A 29 12.86 -8.10 4.78
N ALA A 30 13.96 -7.88 5.50
CA ALA A 30 14.60 -8.92 6.31
C ALA A 30 13.68 -9.45 7.42
N VAL A 31 13.01 -8.56 8.14
CA VAL A 31 12.01 -8.95 9.16
C VAL A 31 10.86 -9.73 8.52
N HIS A 32 10.39 -9.30 7.34
CA HIS A 32 9.35 -10.02 6.61
C HIS A 32 9.80 -11.41 6.16
N VAL A 33 11.04 -11.58 5.68
CA VAL A 33 11.61 -12.89 5.33
C VAL A 33 11.58 -13.84 6.52
N ARG A 34 12.03 -13.38 7.70
CA ARG A 34 11.94 -14.16 8.94
C ARG A 34 10.49 -14.57 9.25
N GLU A 35 9.54 -13.67 9.06
CA GLU A 35 8.12 -13.94 9.33
C GLU A 35 7.52 -14.96 8.36
N VAL A 36 7.88 -14.90 7.08
CA VAL A 36 7.45 -15.90 6.10
C VAL A 36 7.99 -17.29 6.48
N VAL A 37 9.27 -17.39 6.87
CA VAL A 37 9.85 -18.66 7.32
C VAL A 37 9.14 -19.17 8.56
N LEU A 38 8.86 -18.30 9.54
CA LEU A 38 8.09 -18.66 10.74
C LEU A 38 6.74 -19.31 10.37
N LEU A 39 5.97 -18.65 9.49
CA LEU A 39 4.63 -19.10 9.10
C LEU A 39 4.66 -20.41 8.31
N VAL A 40 5.63 -20.57 7.41
CA VAL A 40 5.80 -21.81 6.64
C VAL A 40 6.10 -22.99 7.56
N PHE A 41 7.00 -22.83 8.54
CA PHE A 41 7.31 -23.90 9.50
C PHE A 41 6.15 -24.21 10.44
N ARG A 42 5.39 -23.19 10.89
CA ARG A 42 4.16 -23.41 11.69
C ARG A 42 3.11 -24.21 10.90
N HIS A 43 2.95 -23.93 9.61
CA HIS A 43 2.08 -24.72 8.74
C HIS A 43 2.54 -26.17 8.60
N ALA A 44 3.85 -26.40 8.41
CA ALA A 44 4.43 -27.74 8.35
C ALA A 44 4.23 -28.54 9.64
N GLN A 45 4.44 -27.91 10.80
CA GLN A 45 4.20 -28.52 12.11
C GLN A 45 2.72 -28.89 12.31
N GLY A 46 1.79 -28.02 11.89
CA GLY A 46 0.34 -28.33 11.89
C GLY A 46 -0.03 -29.51 10.99
N SER A 47 0.79 -29.79 9.98
CA SER A 47 0.66 -30.92 9.05
C SER A 47 1.33 -32.20 9.57
N ARG A 48 1.72 -32.25 10.86
CA ARG A 48 2.40 -33.37 11.54
C ARG A 48 3.82 -33.66 11.04
N LEU A 49 4.51 -32.67 10.47
CA LEU A 49 5.95 -32.76 10.27
C LEU A 49 6.65 -32.37 11.58
N ASP A 50 7.28 -33.35 12.24
CA ASP A 50 8.01 -33.13 13.48
C ASP A 50 9.36 -32.46 13.18
N MET A 51 9.38 -31.13 13.31
CA MET A 51 10.57 -30.31 13.09
C MET A 51 10.52 -29.03 13.90
N SER A 52 11.69 -28.58 14.33
CA SER A 52 11.84 -27.32 15.04
C SER A 52 11.79 -26.13 14.07
N ASN A 53 11.10 -25.07 14.47
CA ASN A 53 11.01 -23.85 13.68
C ASN A 53 12.24 -22.95 13.95
N PRO A 54 13.11 -22.72 12.96
CA PRO A 54 14.35 -21.96 13.16
C PRO A 54 14.10 -20.46 13.41
N ALA A 55 12.91 -19.94 13.09
CA ALA A 55 12.58 -18.54 13.29
C ALA A 55 12.17 -18.22 14.73
N GLU A 56 11.73 -19.20 15.53
CA GLU A 56 11.25 -18.98 16.91
C GLU A 56 12.37 -18.46 17.83
N SER A 57 13.63 -18.82 17.57
CA SER A 57 14.79 -18.33 18.33
C SER A 57 15.31 -16.96 17.88
N ILE A 58 14.78 -16.41 16.77
CA ILE A 58 15.20 -15.12 16.21
C ILE A 58 14.09 -14.10 16.43
N ARG A 59 14.27 -13.22 17.42
CA ARG A 59 13.37 -12.08 17.63
C ARG A 59 13.48 -11.09 16.48
N THR A 60 12.35 -10.50 16.07
CA THR A 60 12.31 -9.46 15.02
C THR A 60 13.19 -8.26 15.38
N SER A 61 13.21 -7.86 16.66
CA SER A 61 14.07 -6.79 17.19
C SER A 61 15.58 -7.08 17.09
N ALA A 62 15.98 -8.36 17.04
CA ALA A 62 17.37 -8.74 16.78
C ALA A 62 17.78 -8.53 15.33
N ILE A 63 16.80 -8.36 14.41
CA ILE A 63 17.03 -8.01 13.01
C ILE A 63 16.95 -6.49 12.86
N ALA A 64 15.87 -5.87 13.32
CA ALA A 64 15.68 -4.42 13.23
C ALA A 64 14.61 -3.90 14.20
N THR A 65 14.79 -2.65 14.62
CA THR A 65 13.77 -1.83 15.29
C THR A 65 13.35 -0.73 14.31
N PHE A 66 12.05 -0.43 14.25
CA PHE A 66 11.50 0.61 13.38
C PHE A 66 10.92 1.73 14.22
N GLU A 67 11.37 2.95 13.95
CA GLU A 67 10.76 4.15 14.49
C GLU A 67 9.63 4.62 13.58
N PRO A 68 8.46 4.98 14.14
CA PRO A 68 7.38 5.62 13.36
C PRO A 68 7.88 6.87 12.64
N ARG A 69 7.36 7.11 11.44
CA ARG A 69 7.64 8.35 10.69
C ARG A 69 6.63 9.41 11.09
N GLU A 70 7.12 10.55 11.56
CA GLU A 70 6.27 11.70 11.96
C GLU A 70 6.22 12.82 10.91
N ARG A 71 7.13 12.81 9.93
CA ARG A 71 7.17 13.85 8.90
C ARG A 71 5.92 13.82 8.01
N ALA A 72 5.17 14.91 8.03
CA ALA A 72 4.16 15.26 7.04
C ALA A 72 4.61 16.46 6.19
N LEU A 73 3.95 16.70 5.06
CA LEU A 73 4.17 17.91 4.27
C LEU A 73 3.62 19.12 5.03
N SER A 74 4.42 20.17 5.13
CA SER A 74 3.95 21.48 5.59
C SER A 74 3.02 22.13 4.56
N PRO A 75 2.18 23.10 4.94
CA PRO A 75 1.28 23.79 4.00
C PRO A 75 2.01 24.43 2.79
N SER A 76 3.24 24.91 2.99
CA SER A 76 4.07 25.46 1.90
C SER A 76 4.56 24.37 0.95
N GLU A 77 4.98 23.20 1.47
CA GLU A 77 5.35 22.05 0.64
C GLU A 77 4.16 21.48 -0.13
N VAL A 78 2.97 21.39 0.48
CA VAL A 78 1.75 20.99 -0.22
C VAL A 78 1.47 21.92 -1.40
N ARG A 79 1.57 23.23 -1.19
CA ARG A 79 1.42 24.22 -2.26
C ARG A 79 2.46 24.02 -3.36
N ALA A 80 3.73 23.83 -3.00
CA ALA A 80 4.81 23.60 -3.95
C ALA A 80 4.57 22.34 -4.80
N VAL A 81 4.10 21.24 -4.19
CA VAL A 81 3.75 20.00 -4.88
C VAL A 81 2.59 20.22 -5.85
N LEU A 82 1.50 20.88 -5.40
CA LEU A 82 0.33 21.14 -6.23
C LEU A 82 0.66 22.03 -7.44
N THR A 83 1.51 23.05 -7.26
CA THR A 83 2.00 23.89 -8.36
C THR A 83 2.91 23.11 -9.30
N ALA A 84 3.82 22.31 -8.76
CA ALA A 84 4.74 21.51 -9.58
C ALA A 84 3.97 20.53 -10.49
N LEU A 85 2.88 19.94 -10.00
CA LEU A 85 2.05 19.03 -10.78
C LEU A 85 1.53 19.67 -12.08
N ASP A 86 1.33 20.98 -12.15
CA ASP A 86 0.89 21.65 -13.38
C ASP A 86 1.95 21.68 -14.49
N HIS A 87 3.22 21.48 -14.14
CA HIS A 87 4.35 21.56 -15.07
C HIS A 87 5.04 20.22 -15.32
N VAL A 88 4.72 19.16 -14.56
CA VAL A 88 5.28 17.83 -14.79
C VAL A 88 4.85 17.29 -16.16
N ALA A 89 5.81 16.76 -16.91
CA ALA A 89 5.60 16.04 -18.17
C ALA A 89 4.93 14.67 -17.95
N ALA A 90 3.68 14.71 -17.48
CA ALA A 90 2.82 13.54 -17.26
C ALA A 90 1.45 13.77 -17.92
N ALA A 91 0.75 12.67 -18.20
CA ALA A 91 -0.60 12.72 -18.76
C ALA A 91 -1.50 13.65 -17.90
N PRO A 92 -2.28 14.57 -18.51
CA PRO A 92 -3.14 15.49 -17.76
C PRO A 92 -4.05 14.77 -16.76
N THR A 93 -4.60 13.62 -17.16
CA THR A 93 -5.45 12.77 -16.33
C THR A 93 -4.71 12.21 -15.11
N LEU A 94 -3.42 11.88 -15.24
CA LEU A 94 -2.59 11.41 -14.13
C LEU A 94 -2.27 12.56 -13.16
N ARG A 95 -2.00 13.76 -13.68
CA ARG A 95 -1.80 14.95 -12.83
C ARG A 95 -3.05 15.25 -12.00
N SER A 96 -4.23 15.23 -12.61
CA SER A 96 -5.50 15.40 -11.91
C SER A 96 -5.77 14.27 -10.90
N ALA A 97 -5.42 13.03 -11.21
CA ALA A 97 -5.55 11.91 -10.27
C ALA A 97 -4.72 12.11 -9.00
N VAL A 98 -3.45 12.53 -9.15
CA VAL A 98 -2.58 12.83 -8.00
C VAL A 98 -3.12 14.01 -7.20
N LYS A 99 -3.59 15.08 -7.87
CA LYS A 99 -4.26 16.20 -7.19
C LYS A 99 -5.49 15.74 -6.40
N PHE A 100 -6.32 14.88 -6.97
CA PHE A 100 -7.51 14.36 -6.31
C PHE A 100 -7.17 13.57 -5.05
N VAL A 101 -6.16 12.70 -5.11
CA VAL A 101 -5.65 11.96 -3.93
C VAL A 101 -5.13 12.91 -2.85
N LEU A 102 -4.40 13.97 -3.22
CA LEU A 102 -3.92 14.97 -2.25
C LEU A 102 -5.05 15.77 -1.61
N LEU A 103 -6.11 16.10 -2.36
CA LEU A 103 -7.26 16.85 -1.87
C LEU A 103 -8.16 16.02 -0.94
N THR A 104 -8.26 14.71 -1.20
CA THR A 104 -9.16 13.81 -0.48
C THR A 104 -8.47 13.03 0.65
N GLY A 105 -7.13 12.91 0.61
CA GLY A 105 -6.36 12.16 1.60
C GLY A 105 -6.58 10.65 1.57
N VAL A 106 -7.27 10.13 0.55
CA VAL A 106 -7.52 8.69 0.40
C VAL A 106 -6.22 7.94 0.11
N CYS A 107 -6.16 6.68 0.52
CA CYS A 107 -5.03 5.85 0.17
C CYS A 107 -5.09 5.39 -1.29
N LYS A 108 -3.94 5.02 -1.87
CA LYS A 108 -3.85 4.56 -3.26
C LYS A 108 -4.86 3.45 -3.57
N SER A 109 -5.04 2.48 -2.66
CA SER A 109 -5.97 1.36 -2.87
C SER A 109 -7.44 1.78 -2.95
N GLU A 110 -7.81 2.90 -2.33
CA GLU A 110 -9.16 3.48 -2.45
C GLU A 110 -9.32 4.18 -3.81
N PHE A 111 -8.27 4.81 -4.33
CA PHE A 111 -8.32 5.55 -5.60
C PHE A 111 -8.16 4.72 -6.88
N ILE A 112 -7.60 3.50 -6.84
CA ILE A 112 -7.32 2.73 -8.07
C ILE A 112 -8.55 2.07 -8.71
N ASP A 113 -9.58 1.71 -7.93
CA ASP A 113 -10.80 1.04 -8.44
C ASP A 113 -12.14 1.78 -8.18
N PRO A 114 -12.21 3.12 -8.02
CA PRO A 114 -13.47 3.82 -7.82
C PRO A 114 -14.35 3.71 -9.05
N THR A 115 -15.63 3.41 -8.82
CA THR A 115 -16.65 3.43 -9.87
C THR A 115 -17.47 4.71 -9.82
N TRP A 116 -18.07 5.09 -10.95
CA TRP A 116 -18.93 6.28 -11.02
C TRP A 116 -20.10 6.26 -10.03
N LYS A 117 -20.57 5.06 -9.65
CA LYS A 117 -21.66 4.88 -8.68
C LYS A 117 -21.29 5.29 -7.26
N GLU A 118 -19.99 5.40 -6.98
CA GLU A 118 -19.50 5.81 -5.66
C GLU A 118 -19.51 7.33 -5.50
N ILE A 119 -19.58 8.11 -6.59
CA ILE A 119 -19.58 9.57 -6.56
C ILE A 119 -21.01 10.11 -6.62
N ASP A 120 -21.42 10.73 -5.53
CA ASP A 120 -22.62 11.57 -5.48
C ASP A 120 -22.22 13.03 -5.77
N PHE A 121 -22.44 13.44 -7.03
CA PHE A 121 -22.13 14.79 -7.49
C PHE A 121 -23.07 15.85 -6.87
N ALA A 122 -24.29 15.48 -6.51
CA ALA A 122 -25.25 16.42 -5.92
C ALA A 122 -24.94 16.67 -4.45
N ALA A 123 -24.58 15.62 -3.71
CA ALA A 123 -24.19 15.73 -2.31
C ALA A 123 -22.70 16.08 -2.10
N ALA A 124 -21.92 16.18 -3.18
CA ALA A 124 -20.46 16.36 -3.19
C ALA A 124 -19.74 15.34 -2.29
N ARG A 125 -20.03 14.05 -2.50
CA ARG A 125 -19.49 12.96 -1.67
C ARG A 125 -18.99 11.80 -2.52
N TRP A 126 -17.92 11.17 -2.07
CA TRP A 126 -17.47 9.88 -2.56
C TRP A 126 -17.64 8.82 -1.47
N THR A 127 -18.46 7.81 -1.72
CA THR A 127 -18.71 6.69 -0.80
C THR A 127 -17.98 5.45 -1.27
N ILE A 128 -16.86 5.13 -0.61
CA ILE A 128 -16.10 3.90 -0.84
C ILE A 128 -16.82 2.75 -0.13
N PRO A 129 -17.22 1.69 -0.85
CA PRO A 129 -18.08 0.65 -0.32
C PRO A 129 -17.34 -0.27 0.67
N ALA A 130 -18.07 -0.85 1.62
CA ALA A 130 -17.53 -1.65 2.71
C ALA A 130 -16.70 -2.85 2.23
N GLU A 131 -17.08 -3.42 1.09
CA GLU A 131 -16.43 -4.57 0.44
C GLU A 131 -15.00 -4.24 -0.03
N ARG A 132 -14.71 -2.96 -0.28
CA ARG A 132 -13.37 -2.48 -0.65
C ARG A 132 -12.54 -2.02 0.55
N MET A 133 -13.14 -1.97 1.74
CA MET A 133 -12.51 -1.46 2.96
C MET A 133 -12.02 -2.61 3.83
N LYS A 134 -10.75 -2.53 4.26
CA LYS A 134 -10.15 -3.54 5.15
C LYS A 134 -10.93 -3.75 6.46
N THR A 135 -11.59 -2.71 6.93
CA THR A 135 -12.37 -2.71 8.19
C THR A 135 -13.81 -3.16 8.01
N GLY A 136 -14.27 -3.43 6.78
CA GLY A 136 -15.65 -3.82 6.48
C GLY A 136 -16.69 -2.72 6.71
N LYS A 137 -16.27 -1.46 6.80
CA LYS A 137 -17.17 -0.29 6.94
C LYS A 137 -16.98 0.64 5.76
N ALA A 138 -18.07 1.14 5.19
CA ALA A 138 -18.01 2.13 4.12
C ALA A 138 -17.32 3.41 4.61
N HIS A 139 -16.54 4.03 3.72
CA HIS A 139 -15.82 5.27 3.99
C HIS A 139 -16.43 6.39 3.14
N ILE A 140 -16.96 7.42 3.80
CA ILE A 140 -17.56 8.58 3.13
C ILE A 140 -16.52 9.70 3.13
N VAL A 141 -16.12 10.13 1.94
CA VAL A 141 -15.16 11.20 1.68
C VAL A 141 -15.93 12.42 1.16
N PRO A 142 -16.06 13.50 1.96
CA PRO A 142 -16.60 14.76 1.48
C PRO A 142 -15.67 15.35 0.41
N LEU A 143 -16.25 15.85 -0.68
CA LEU A 143 -15.50 16.48 -1.77
C LEU A 143 -15.65 17.99 -1.65
N SER A 144 -14.52 18.70 -1.54
CA SER A 144 -14.49 20.16 -1.76
C SER A 144 -14.77 20.46 -3.23
N ASP A 145 -15.11 21.71 -3.55
CA ASP A 145 -15.35 22.13 -4.95
C ASP A 145 -14.17 21.75 -5.87
N GLN A 146 -12.94 22.02 -5.40
CA GLN A 146 -11.71 21.65 -6.11
C GLN A 146 -11.56 20.14 -6.32
N ALA A 147 -12.00 19.34 -5.34
CA ALA A 147 -11.96 17.89 -5.47
C ALA A 147 -13.06 17.39 -6.44
N LEU A 148 -14.24 18.00 -6.42
CA LEU A 148 -15.40 17.63 -7.25
C LEU A 148 -15.20 17.98 -8.73
N ASP A 149 -14.46 19.05 -9.03
CA ASP A 149 -14.09 19.42 -10.39
C ASP A 149 -13.34 18.29 -11.13
N ILE A 150 -12.56 17.48 -10.40
CA ILE A 150 -11.74 16.43 -11.01
C ILE A 150 -12.58 15.24 -11.51
N PRO A 151 -13.46 14.59 -10.70
CA PRO A 151 -14.44 13.62 -11.20
C PRO A 151 -15.31 14.17 -12.32
N THR A 152 -15.67 15.46 -12.26
CA THR A 152 -16.46 16.12 -13.31
C THR A 152 -15.69 16.15 -14.63
N ALA A 153 -14.43 16.57 -14.61
CA ALA A 153 -13.55 16.53 -15.79
C ALA A 153 -13.30 15.10 -16.28
N PHE A 154 -13.10 14.15 -15.36
CA PHE A 154 -12.94 12.73 -15.70
C PHE A 154 -14.17 12.18 -16.41
N ARG A 155 -15.38 12.64 -16.08
CA ARG A 155 -16.61 12.15 -16.72
C ARG A 155 -16.65 12.47 -18.22
N THR A 156 -16.07 13.61 -18.62
CA THR A 156 -15.93 13.98 -20.04
C THR A 156 -14.94 13.08 -20.78
N MET A 157 -13.91 12.58 -20.10
CA MET A 157 -12.85 11.76 -20.71
C MET A 157 -13.12 10.25 -20.64
N PHE A 158 -13.78 9.81 -19.56
CA PHE A 158 -13.92 8.41 -19.17
C PHE A 158 -15.37 8.01 -18.86
N GLY A 159 -16.37 8.79 -19.29
CA GLY A 159 -17.77 8.53 -18.95
C GLY A 159 -18.33 7.19 -19.43
N VAL A 160 -17.71 6.57 -20.45
CA VAL A 160 -18.05 5.21 -20.91
C VAL A 160 -17.43 4.09 -20.05
N SER A 161 -16.37 4.42 -19.31
CA SER A 161 -15.71 3.48 -18.39
C SER A 161 -16.60 3.20 -17.19
N ARG A 162 -16.51 2.00 -16.63
CA ARG A 162 -17.07 1.72 -15.30
C ARG A 162 -16.36 2.50 -14.19
N TYR A 163 -15.06 2.72 -14.38
CA TYR A 163 -14.16 3.31 -13.40
C TYR A 163 -13.98 4.81 -13.61
N LEU A 164 -13.88 5.53 -12.50
CA LEU A 164 -13.64 6.98 -12.43
C LEU A 164 -12.34 7.39 -13.13
N HIS A 165 -11.27 6.59 -12.96
CA HIS A 165 -9.99 6.77 -13.64
C HIS A 165 -9.46 5.40 -14.08
N PRO A 166 -9.72 4.99 -15.33
CA PRO A 166 -9.20 3.73 -15.83
C PRO A 166 -7.68 3.85 -16.06
N GLY A 167 -6.93 2.86 -15.57
CA GLY A 167 -5.55 2.65 -16.01
C GLY A 167 -5.50 2.42 -17.53
N ARG A 168 -4.36 2.76 -18.14
CA ARG A 168 -4.01 2.21 -19.45
C ARG A 168 -3.56 0.76 -19.29
#